data_AF-A0A941YFM2-F1
#
_entry.id   AF-A0A941YFM2-F1
#
_cell.length_a   1.000
_cell.length_b   1.000
_cell.length_c   1.000
_cell.angle_alpha   90.00
_cell.angle_beta   90.00
_cell.angle_gamma   90.00
#
_symmetry.space_group_name_H-M   'P 1'
#
loop_
_entity.id
_entity.type
_entity.pdbx_description
1 polymer ?
#
loop_
_entity_poly.entity_id
_entity_poly.type
_entity_poly.pdbx_seq_one_letter_code
_entity_poly.pdbx_strand_id
1 'polypeptide(L)'
;MDEITTALVELVGSADYQQLILVGRLAINLKRQDLVQSGQQTLIPDPPLERATGDLDLFLRLELFTNPAAGQVVRRAIDSLGYKVRQEKWQFESNLPTSRTPYSLDLLACPSPKSQVKSDNLRVGIGSGADLHGRTTIEGFAVETSPNTLVLSGGVNVTVASSYALLNMKLRASYDWLRYTNNARNWPTNQKPPSPKHLFDALCLVCMLTEGEMDKCKGFATHFQDLEVAQAIRNEASELFGQPNLVGWTAAVGQGIPDEHDLIYSTLQQCLGE
;
A
#
# COMPACT_ATOMS: atom_id res chain seq x y z
N MET A 1 -20.37 -7.68 -3.84
CA MET A 1 -19.12 -6.93 -4.07
C MET A 1 -19.42 -5.48 -3.81
N ASP A 2 -18.57 -4.75 -3.10
CA ASP A 2 -18.76 -3.31 -2.89
C ASP A 2 -18.39 -2.50 -4.15
N GLU A 3 -18.73 -1.21 -4.15
CA GLU A 3 -18.54 -0.31 -5.28
C GLU A 3 -17.04 -0.13 -5.62
N ILE A 4 -16.14 -0.06 -4.62
CA ILE A 4 -14.71 0.14 -4.87
C ILE A 4 -14.03 -1.12 -5.45
N THR A 5 -14.44 -2.31 -5.00
CA THR A 5 -13.98 -3.58 -5.57
C THR A 5 -14.51 -3.76 -6.99
N THR A 6 -15.71 -3.27 -7.28
CA THR A 6 -16.26 -3.23 -8.65
C THR A 6 -15.40 -2.34 -9.55
N ALA A 7 -15.06 -1.13 -9.10
CA ALA A 7 -14.18 -0.23 -9.85
C ALA A 7 -12.79 -0.84 -10.12
N LEU A 8 -12.23 -1.55 -9.14
CA LEU A 8 -11.00 -2.33 -9.32
C LEU A 8 -11.15 -3.40 -10.41
N VAL A 9 -12.23 -4.19 -10.37
CA VAL A 9 -12.50 -5.24 -11.37
C VAL A 9 -12.61 -4.65 -12.78
N GLU A 10 -13.33 -3.55 -12.93
CA GLU A 10 -13.49 -2.88 -14.22
C GLU A 10 -12.15 -2.35 -14.76
N LEU A 11 -11.33 -1.75 -13.89
CA LEU A 11 -10.01 -1.23 -14.27
C LEU A 11 -9.04 -2.35 -14.66
N VAL A 12 -9.01 -3.42 -13.85
CA VAL A 12 -8.15 -4.59 -14.07
C VAL A 12 -8.59 -5.38 -15.30
N GLY A 13 -9.89 -5.42 -15.62
CA GLY A 13 -10.39 -6.04 -16.86
C GLY A 13 -10.13 -5.20 -18.11
N SER A 14 -9.94 -3.89 -17.97
CA SER A 14 -9.71 -2.95 -19.07
C SER A 14 -8.23 -2.68 -19.34
N ALA A 15 -7.36 -3.00 -18.39
CA ALA A 15 -5.91 -2.93 -18.49
C ALA A 15 -5.28 -4.33 -18.46
N ASP A 16 -3.98 -4.43 -18.74
CA ASP A 16 -3.25 -5.66 -18.41
C ASP A 16 -3.03 -5.70 -16.89
N TYR A 17 -3.73 -6.59 -16.18
CA TYR A 17 -3.68 -6.69 -14.72
C TYR A 17 -2.27 -6.86 -14.15
N GLN A 18 -1.35 -7.43 -14.93
CA GLN A 18 0.02 -7.65 -14.48
C GLN A 18 0.79 -6.33 -14.29
N GLN A 19 0.31 -5.25 -14.90
CA GLN A 19 0.91 -3.92 -14.85
C GLN A 19 0.47 -3.11 -13.61
N LEU A 20 -0.59 -3.54 -12.92
CA LEU A 20 -1.20 -2.83 -11.81
C LEU A 20 -1.11 -3.67 -10.53
N ILE A 21 -0.34 -3.20 -9.55
CA ILE A 21 -0.21 -3.89 -8.27
C ILE A 21 -1.06 -3.14 -7.24
N LEU A 22 -2.10 -3.79 -6.73
CA LEU A 22 -2.95 -3.22 -5.69
C LEU A 22 -2.16 -3.08 -4.39
N VAL A 23 -2.22 -1.88 -3.81
CA VAL A 23 -1.62 -1.55 -2.52
C VAL A 23 -2.66 -0.88 -1.61
N GLY A 24 -2.21 -0.26 -0.53
CA GLY A 24 -3.09 0.56 0.31
C GLY A 24 -4.09 -0.25 1.13
N ARG A 25 -5.25 0.34 1.44
CA ARG A 25 -6.23 -0.29 2.33
C ARG A 25 -6.98 -1.44 1.66
N LEU A 26 -7.37 -1.28 0.40
CA LEU A 26 -8.16 -2.29 -0.29
C LEU A 26 -7.38 -3.60 -0.42
N ALA A 27 -6.07 -3.53 -0.67
CA ALA A 27 -5.17 -4.70 -0.63
C ALA A 27 -5.26 -5.47 0.71
N ILE A 28 -5.24 -4.75 1.83
CA ILE A 28 -5.31 -5.34 3.18
C ILE A 28 -6.67 -6.01 3.41
N ASN A 29 -7.76 -5.37 3.00
CA ASN A 29 -9.11 -5.93 3.13
C ASN A 29 -9.28 -7.20 2.27
N LEU A 30 -8.82 -7.18 1.02
CA LEU A 30 -8.89 -8.35 0.14
C LEU A 30 -8.03 -9.50 0.65
N LYS A 31 -6.83 -9.23 1.19
CA LYS A 31 -6.02 -10.24 1.88
C LYS A 31 -6.78 -10.87 3.05
N ARG A 32 -7.45 -10.08 3.87
CA ARG A 32 -8.27 -10.60 4.98
C ARG A 32 -9.37 -11.52 4.47
N GLN A 33 -10.09 -11.10 3.44
CA GLN A 33 -11.17 -11.89 2.84
C GLN A 33 -10.64 -13.22 2.30
N ASP A 34 -9.48 -13.21 1.65
CA ASP A 34 -8.81 -14.41 1.15
C ASP A 34 -8.41 -15.37 2.29
N LEU A 35 -7.85 -14.84 3.39
CA LEU A 35 -7.54 -15.65 4.59
C LEU A 35 -8.78 -16.32 5.19
N VAL A 36 -9.87 -15.56 5.32
CA VAL A 36 -11.15 -16.08 5.83
C VAL A 36 -11.73 -17.14 4.91
N GLN A 37 -11.70 -16.92 3.60
CA GLN A 37 -12.23 -17.85 2.60
C GLN A 37 -11.40 -19.13 2.49
N SER A 38 -10.07 -19.01 2.57
CA SER A 38 -9.14 -20.15 2.50
C SER A 38 -9.03 -20.93 3.81
N GLY A 39 -9.44 -20.34 4.94
CA GLY A 39 -9.31 -20.94 6.26
C GLY A 39 -7.85 -21.05 6.72
N GLN A 40 -6.94 -20.24 6.16
CA GLN A 40 -5.54 -20.24 6.54
C GLN A 40 -5.36 -19.73 7.97
N GLN A 41 -4.52 -20.42 8.73
CA GLN A 41 -4.18 -20.02 10.08
C GLN A 41 -3.15 -18.88 10.07
N THR A 42 -3.46 -17.83 10.82
CA THR A 42 -2.55 -16.70 11.08
C THR A 42 -1.68 -16.96 12.31
N LEU A 43 -0.53 -16.30 12.38
CA LEU A 43 0.39 -16.39 13.52
C LEU A 43 -0.22 -15.83 14.81
N ILE A 44 -1.08 -14.83 14.68
CA ILE A 44 -1.84 -14.22 15.78
C ILE A 44 -3.32 -14.53 15.52
N PRO A 45 -4.04 -15.14 16.49
CA PRO A 45 -5.45 -15.47 16.31
C PRO A 45 -6.33 -14.21 16.22
N ASP A 46 -7.49 -14.35 15.59
CA ASP A 46 -8.54 -13.32 15.53
C ASP A 46 -8.05 -11.93 15.07
N PRO A 47 -7.48 -11.81 13.85
CA PRO A 47 -6.96 -10.54 13.36
C PRO A 47 -8.04 -9.44 13.40
N PRO A 48 -7.67 -8.17 13.66
CA PRO A 48 -8.60 -7.05 13.79
C PRO A 48 -9.55 -6.88 12.62
N LEU A 49 -10.78 -6.44 12.86
CA LEU A 49 -11.78 -6.23 11.81
C LEU A 49 -11.33 -5.21 10.76
N GLU A 50 -11.78 -5.42 9.52
CA GLU A 50 -11.49 -4.53 8.41
C GLU A 50 -12.14 -3.15 8.59
N ARG A 51 -11.56 -2.15 7.91
CA ARG A 51 -12.12 -0.79 7.84
C ARG A 51 -12.47 -0.48 6.40
N ALA A 52 -13.62 0.17 6.21
CA ALA A 52 -14.02 0.65 4.90
C ALA A 52 -13.00 1.65 4.31
N THR A 53 -12.85 1.63 2.99
CA THR A 53 -12.04 2.57 2.22
C THR A 53 -12.79 3.06 0.99
N GLY A 54 -12.59 4.34 0.65
CA GLY A 54 -13.03 4.94 -0.61
C GLY A 54 -11.87 5.22 -1.57
N ASP A 55 -10.65 4.82 -1.19
CA ASP A 55 -9.41 5.09 -1.93
C ASP A 55 -8.90 3.79 -2.57
N LEU A 56 -8.61 3.86 -3.88
CA LEU A 56 -7.97 2.81 -4.67
C LEU A 56 -6.51 3.21 -4.90
N ASP A 57 -5.59 2.54 -4.21
CA ASP A 57 -4.16 2.79 -4.36
C ASP A 57 -3.54 1.73 -5.30
N LEU A 58 -2.98 2.15 -6.43
CA LEU A 58 -2.33 1.26 -7.39
C LEU A 58 -0.86 1.64 -7.54
N PHE A 59 0.01 0.65 -7.41
CA PHE A 59 1.41 0.79 -7.70
C PHE A 59 1.68 0.39 -9.15
N LEU A 60 2.30 1.32 -9.88
CA LEU A 60 2.67 1.19 -11.27
C LEU A 60 4.08 0.59 -11.37
N ARG A 61 4.24 -0.44 -12.21
CA ARG A 61 5.56 -0.96 -12.55
C ARG A 61 6.37 0.07 -13.31
N LEU A 62 7.69 0.09 -13.09
CA LEU A 62 8.56 1.04 -13.78
C LEU A 62 8.57 0.87 -15.31
N GLU A 63 8.29 -0.33 -15.81
CA GLU A 63 8.21 -0.61 -17.24
C GLU A 63 7.09 0.16 -17.96
N LEU A 64 6.03 0.56 -17.25
CA LEU A 64 4.97 1.41 -17.81
C LEU A 64 5.48 2.79 -18.24
N PHE A 65 6.56 3.26 -17.62
CA PHE A 65 7.15 4.55 -17.93
C PHE A 65 8.19 4.48 -19.05
N THR A 66 8.76 3.30 -19.32
CA THR A 66 9.69 3.06 -20.43
C THR A 66 8.98 2.54 -21.68
N ASN A 67 7.73 2.06 -21.56
CA ASN A 67 6.88 1.63 -22.66
C ASN A 67 5.60 2.50 -22.76
N PRO A 68 5.64 3.59 -23.56
CA PRO A 68 4.49 4.50 -23.70
C PRO A 68 3.20 3.82 -24.15
N ALA A 69 3.28 2.76 -24.96
CA ALA A 69 2.09 2.06 -25.43
C ALA A 69 1.37 1.34 -24.28
N ALA A 70 2.11 0.72 -23.36
CA ALA A 70 1.54 0.09 -22.17
C ALA A 70 0.94 1.13 -21.21
N GLY A 71 1.65 2.25 -20.97
CA GLY A 71 1.11 3.36 -20.18
C GLY A 71 -0.18 3.95 -20.76
N GLN A 72 -0.28 4.08 -22.09
CA GLN A 72 -1.51 4.54 -22.76
C GLN A 72 -2.69 3.57 -22.62
N VAL A 73 -2.45 2.26 -22.52
CA VAL A 73 -3.51 1.29 -22.25
C VAL A 73 -4.12 1.56 -20.87
N VAL A 74 -3.27 1.67 -19.84
CA VAL A 74 -3.70 1.99 -18.47
C VAL A 74 -4.43 3.33 -18.44
N ARG A 75 -3.88 4.37 -19.11
CA ARG A 75 -4.50 5.69 -19.12
C ARG A 75 -5.89 5.68 -19.78
N ARG A 76 -6.03 5.00 -20.92
CA ARG A 76 -7.33 4.86 -21.60
C ARG A 76 -8.34 4.10 -20.75
N ALA A 77 -7.91 3.08 -20.01
CA ALA A 77 -8.79 2.36 -19.09
C ALA A 77 -9.35 3.31 -18.01
N ILE A 78 -8.46 4.09 -17.35
CA ILE A 78 -8.86 5.11 -16.37
C ILE A 78 -9.85 6.11 -16.98
N ASP A 79 -9.54 6.65 -18.17
CA ASP A 79 -10.41 7.62 -18.84
C ASP A 79 -11.78 7.02 -19.23
N SER A 80 -11.80 5.77 -19.68
CA SER A 80 -13.04 5.06 -20.09
C SER A 80 -13.99 4.81 -18.93
N LEU A 81 -13.46 4.67 -17.72
CA LEU A 81 -14.22 4.54 -16.47
C LEU A 81 -14.69 5.88 -15.92
N GLY A 82 -14.43 6.98 -16.65
CA GLY A 82 -14.93 8.30 -16.31
C GLY A 82 -14.16 9.02 -15.21
N TYR A 83 -13.02 8.48 -14.77
CA TYR A 83 -12.14 9.16 -13.83
C TYR A 83 -11.64 10.50 -14.40
N LYS A 84 -11.56 11.51 -13.54
CA LYS A 84 -11.00 12.83 -13.87
C LYS A 84 -9.71 13.04 -13.09
N VAL A 85 -8.74 13.68 -13.73
CA VAL A 85 -7.49 14.09 -13.07
C VAL A 85 -7.84 15.08 -11.97
N ARG A 86 -7.51 14.74 -10.74
CA ARG A 86 -7.65 15.61 -9.57
C ARG A 86 -6.39 16.42 -9.33
N GLN A 87 -5.23 15.77 -9.40
CA GLN A 87 -3.93 16.41 -9.18
C GLN A 87 -2.83 15.65 -9.94
N GLU A 88 -1.98 16.41 -10.65
CA GLU A 88 -0.68 16.00 -11.21
C GLU A 88 -0.65 14.72 -12.09
N LYS A 89 -1.81 14.24 -12.54
CA LYS A 89 -1.99 13.05 -13.41
C LYS A 89 -1.55 11.73 -12.77
N TRP A 90 -1.46 11.70 -11.45
CA TRP A 90 -1.35 10.47 -10.65
C TRP A 90 -2.44 10.37 -9.59
N GLN A 91 -3.28 11.39 -9.40
CA GLN A 91 -4.48 11.33 -8.57
C GLN A 91 -5.70 11.58 -9.43
N PHE A 92 -6.69 10.71 -9.28
CA PHE A 92 -7.93 10.75 -10.03
C PHE A 92 -9.12 10.63 -9.09
N GLU A 93 -10.25 11.17 -9.52
CA GLU A 93 -11.53 11.03 -8.82
C GLU A 93 -12.59 10.52 -9.78
N SER A 94 -13.42 9.61 -9.29
CA SER A 94 -14.62 9.18 -10.00
C SER A 94 -15.77 10.12 -9.64
N ASN A 95 -16.34 10.75 -10.66
CA ASN A 95 -17.57 11.54 -10.57
C ASN A 95 -18.75 10.80 -11.23
N LEU A 96 -18.78 9.46 -11.11
CA LEU A 96 -19.85 8.66 -11.71
C LEU A 96 -21.20 9.03 -11.07
N PRO A 97 -22.22 9.43 -11.87
CA PRO A 97 -23.52 9.87 -11.36
C PRO A 97 -24.27 8.82 -10.51
N THR A 98 -23.91 7.55 -10.70
CA THR A 98 -24.52 6.40 -10.02
C THR A 98 -23.81 6.01 -8.73
N SER A 99 -22.61 6.51 -8.48
CA SER A 99 -21.89 6.25 -7.24
C SER A 99 -22.47 7.07 -6.10
N ARG A 100 -22.71 6.42 -4.95
CA ARG A 100 -23.14 7.15 -3.74
C ARG A 100 -21.99 7.91 -3.08
N THR A 101 -20.74 7.55 -3.38
CA THR A 101 -19.54 8.15 -2.76
C THR A 101 -18.41 8.29 -3.80
N PRO A 102 -17.85 9.49 -4.03
CA PRO A 102 -16.73 9.64 -4.95
C PRO A 102 -15.54 8.78 -4.50
N TYR A 103 -15.00 7.98 -5.43
CA TYR A 103 -13.81 7.16 -5.20
C TYR A 103 -12.57 7.90 -5.68
N SER A 104 -11.49 7.82 -4.91
CA SER A 104 -10.19 8.32 -5.33
C SER A 104 -9.34 7.18 -5.89
N LEU A 105 -8.54 7.48 -6.90
CA LEU A 105 -7.52 6.58 -7.45
C LEU A 105 -6.17 7.29 -7.34
N ASP A 106 -5.27 6.69 -6.57
CA ASP A 106 -3.90 7.17 -6.38
C ASP A 106 -2.94 6.20 -7.07
N LEU A 107 -2.13 6.72 -8.01
CA LEU A 107 -1.09 5.99 -8.71
C LEU A 107 0.25 6.25 -8.04
N LEU A 108 0.92 5.18 -7.62
CA LEU A 108 2.18 5.20 -6.88
C LEU A 108 3.28 4.54 -7.70
N ALA A 109 4.53 4.91 -7.49
CA ALA A 109 5.68 4.23 -8.07
C ALA A 109 6.94 4.47 -7.22
N CYS A 110 7.80 3.45 -7.13
CA CYS A 110 9.12 3.59 -6.52
C CYS A 110 10.14 3.85 -7.63
N PRO A 111 10.86 4.98 -7.62
CA PRO A 111 11.96 5.17 -8.56
C PRO A 111 13.04 4.11 -8.32
N SER A 112 13.63 3.61 -9.39
CA SER A 112 14.82 2.73 -9.29
C SER A 112 16.04 3.49 -9.82
N PRO A 113 17.13 3.60 -9.05
CA PRO A 113 18.38 4.19 -9.51
C PRO A 113 18.94 3.51 -10.77
N LYS A 114 18.57 2.25 -10.98
CA LYS A 114 18.97 1.45 -12.15
C LYS A 114 18.06 1.68 -13.36
N SER A 115 16.91 2.31 -13.18
CA SER A 115 15.96 2.56 -14.27
C SER A 115 16.32 3.82 -15.04
N GLN A 116 16.07 3.82 -16.35
CA GLN A 116 16.15 5.02 -17.19
C GLN A 116 14.91 5.93 -17.03
N VAL A 117 14.06 5.65 -16.03
CA VAL A 117 12.82 6.39 -15.80
C VAL A 117 13.16 7.73 -15.15
N LYS A 118 12.74 8.82 -15.79
CA LYS A 118 12.87 10.15 -15.21
C LYS A 118 11.95 10.29 -14.00
N SER A 119 12.48 10.80 -12.90
CA SER A 119 11.74 11.13 -11.70
C SER A 119 12.20 12.47 -11.11
N ASP A 120 11.31 13.12 -10.37
CA ASP A 120 11.63 14.19 -9.43
C ASP A 120 11.17 13.80 -8.02
N ASN A 121 11.25 14.73 -7.07
CA ASN A 121 10.91 14.47 -5.67
C ASN A 121 9.48 13.97 -5.45
N LEU A 122 8.54 14.29 -6.35
CA LEU A 122 7.12 13.96 -6.19
C LEU A 122 6.61 12.96 -7.23
N ARG A 123 7.29 12.85 -8.38
CA ARG A 123 6.78 12.19 -9.57
C ARG A 123 7.78 11.21 -10.17
N VAL A 124 7.27 10.07 -10.61
CA VAL A 124 7.96 9.09 -11.44
C VAL A 124 7.29 9.02 -12.83
N GLY A 125 8.11 8.87 -13.88
CA GLY A 125 7.61 8.73 -15.26
C GLY A 125 7.47 10.05 -16.01
N ILE A 126 8.35 11.02 -15.78
CA ILE A 126 8.27 12.33 -16.43
C ILE A 126 8.59 12.22 -17.91
N GLY A 127 7.63 12.56 -18.78
CA GLY A 127 7.89 12.86 -20.19
C GLY A 127 7.88 11.67 -21.15
N SER A 128 7.20 10.56 -20.82
CA SER A 128 7.07 9.40 -21.73
C SER A 128 5.92 9.50 -22.74
N GLY A 129 5.07 10.53 -22.67
CA GLY A 129 3.97 10.77 -23.62
C GLY A 129 2.68 9.98 -23.34
N ALA A 130 2.61 9.19 -22.26
CA ALA A 130 1.42 8.42 -21.87
C ALA A 130 0.40 9.21 -21.02
N ASP A 131 0.73 10.43 -20.59
CA ASP A 131 -0.07 11.24 -19.65
C ASP A 131 -0.43 10.51 -18.34
N LEU A 132 0.48 9.65 -17.88
CA LEU A 132 0.33 8.77 -16.73
C LEU A 132 1.61 8.85 -15.89
N HIS A 133 1.47 9.17 -14.61
CA HIS A 133 2.59 9.24 -13.67
C HIS A 133 2.30 8.42 -12.42
N GLY A 134 3.36 8.06 -11.70
CA GLY A 134 3.25 7.61 -10.32
C GLY A 134 3.72 8.71 -9.38
N ARG A 135 3.06 8.85 -8.23
CA ARG A 135 3.63 9.55 -7.08
C ARG A 135 4.85 8.80 -6.59
N THR A 136 5.94 9.50 -6.31
CA THR A 136 7.16 8.91 -5.75
C THR A 136 6.86 8.30 -4.37
N THR A 137 7.11 7.00 -4.24
CA THR A 137 6.84 6.18 -3.04
C THR A 137 8.04 5.24 -2.81
N ILE A 138 9.10 5.78 -2.19
CA ILE A 138 10.37 5.06 -1.98
C ILE A 138 10.24 3.88 -1.01
N GLU A 139 9.29 3.96 -0.09
CA GLU A 139 8.91 2.91 0.84
C GLU A 139 8.27 1.71 0.13
N GLY A 140 7.87 1.86 -1.13
CA GLY A 140 7.36 0.81 -1.99
C GLY A 140 8.43 -0.02 -2.71
N PHE A 141 9.69 0.00 -2.25
CA PHE A 141 10.83 -0.68 -2.90
C PHE A 141 10.62 -2.18 -3.11
N ALA A 142 9.81 -2.84 -2.28
CA ALA A 142 9.54 -4.28 -2.35
C ALA A 142 8.25 -4.62 -3.12
N VAL A 143 7.48 -3.65 -3.60
CA VAL A 143 6.13 -3.89 -4.16
C VAL A 143 6.14 -4.80 -5.38
N GLU A 144 7.13 -4.65 -6.26
CA GLU A 144 7.27 -5.50 -7.45
C GLU A 144 7.88 -6.89 -7.14
N THR A 145 8.35 -7.11 -5.91
CA THR A 145 9.05 -8.34 -5.53
C THR A 145 8.05 -9.40 -5.09
N SER A 146 7.74 -10.31 -6.01
CA SER A 146 6.83 -11.44 -5.80
C SER A 146 5.46 -11.01 -5.24
N PRO A 147 4.70 -10.15 -5.96
CA PRO A 147 3.33 -9.83 -5.56
C PRO A 147 2.46 -11.09 -5.58
N ASN A 148 1.44 -11.11 -4.73
CA ASN A 148 0.45 -12.17 -4.67
C ASN A 148 -0.59 -11.99 -5.77
N THR A 149 -1.23 -13.08 -6.19
CA THR A 149 -2.43 -13.04 -7.04
C THR A 149 -3.61 -13.49 -6.21
N LEU A 150 -4.63 -12.63 -6.10
CA LEU A 150 -5.90 -12.97 -5.47
C LEU A 150 -6.97 -13.15 -6.55
N VAL A 151 -7.89 -14.08 -6.32
CA VAL A 151 -9.03 -14.31 -7.22
C VAL A 151 -10.27 -13.67 -6.60
N LEU A 152 -10.78 -12.61 -7.21
CA LEU A 152 -12.01 -11.95 -6.78
C LEU A 152 -13.25 -12.75 -7.20
N SER A 153 -14.38 -12.46 -6.55
CA SER A 153 -15.68 -13.01 -6.96
C SER A 153 -15.93 -12.75 -8.45
N GLY A 154 -16.27 -13.79 -9.21
CA GLY A 154 -16.37 -13.72 -10.67
C GLY A 154 -15.11 -14.18 -11.42
N GLY A 155 -14.07 -14.64 -10.71
CA GLY A 155 -12.88 -15.25 -11.33
C GLY A 155 -11.85 -14.25 -11.85
N VAL A 156 -11.94 -12.99 -11.43
CA VAL A 156 -11.02 -11.92 -11.86
C VAL A 156 -9.77 -11.97 -11.01
N ASN A 157 -8.61 -12.14 -11.66
CA ASN A 157 -7.31 -12.10 -11.00
C ASN A 157 -6.89 -10.66 -10.73
N VAL A 158 -6.44 -10.38 -9.51
CA VAL A 158 -5.85 -9.11 -9.12
C VAL A 158 -4.47 -9.36 -8.55
N THR A 159 -3.48 -8.60 -9.01
CA THR A 159 -2.14 -8.60 -8.42
C THR A 159 -2.12 -7.68 -7.21
N VAL A 160 -1.71 -8.21 -6.05
CA VAL A 160 -1.68 -7.50 -4.77
C VAL A 160 -0.26 -7.53 -4.21
N ALA A 161 0.22 -6.41 -3.67
CA ALA A 161 1.55 -6.38 -3.08
C ALA A 161 1.70 -7.40 -1.94
N SER A 162 2.91 -7.89 -1.74
CA SER A 162 3.22 -8.80 -0.64
C SER A 162 3.00 -8.14 0.72
N SER A 163 2.74 -8.94 1.75
CA SER A 163 2.57 -8.45 3.13
C SER A 163 3.76 -7.62 3.61
N TYR A 164 4.99 -8.02 3.23
CA TYR A 164 6.21 -7.26 3.50
C TYR A 164 6.19 -5.87 2.86
N ALA A 165 5.82 -5.77 1.57
CA ALA A 165 5.76 -4.49 0.87
C ALA A 165 4.67 -3.56 1.45
N LEU A 166 3.48 -4.10 1.71
CA LEU A 166 2.40 -3.35 2.34
C LEU A 166 2.80 -2.84 3.72
N LEU A 167 3.47 -3.68 4.52
CA LEU A 167 3.92 -3.32 5.87
C LEU A 167 4.91 -2.15 5.83
N ASN A 168 5.93 -2.20 4.96
CA ASN A 168 6.88 -1.10 4.79
C ASN A 168 6.18 0.22 4.45
N MET A 169 5.23 0.19 3.52
CA MET A 169 4.45 1.37 3.14
C MET A 169 3.62 1.92 4.32
N LYS A 170 3.01 1.05 5.12
CA LYS A 170 2.18 1.46 6.27
C LYS A 170 3.01 1.95 7.45
N LEU A 171 4.20 1.42 7.67
CA LEU A 171 5.13 1.91 8.70
C LEU A 171 5.61 3.33 8.37
N ARG A 172 6.01 3.60 7.13
CA ARG A 172 6.36 4.96 6.67
C ARG A 172 5.21 5.94 6.86
N ALA A 173 4.01 5.58 6.42
CA ALA A 173 2.82 6.44 6.57
C ALA A 173 2.43 6.66 8.04
N SER A 174 2.65 5.66 8.90
CA SER A 174 2.50 5.78 10.36
C SER A 174 3.51 6.73 10.98
N TYR A 175 4.76 6.67 10.52
CA TYR A 175 5.82 7.53 11.02
C TYR A 175 5.63 8.99 10.60
N ASP A 176 5.12 9.23 9.39
CA ASP A 176 4.72 10.58 8.97
C ASP A 176 3.65 11.18 9.89
N TRP A 177 2.72 10.35 10.39
CA TRP A 177 1.79 10.78 11.43
C TRP A 177 2.49 11.17 12.74
N LEU A 178 3.45 10.37 13.22
CA LEU A 178 4.22 10.69 14.42
C LEU A 178 5.01 12.00 14.26
N ARG A 179 5.63 12.21 13.09
CA ARG A 179 6.34 13.47 12.76
C ARG A 179 5.39 14.65 12.76
N TYR A 180 4.19 14.50 12.20
CA TYR A 180 3.16 15.53 12.24
C TYR A 180 2.71 15.83 13.66
N THR A 181 2.47 14.83 14.51
CA THR A 181 2.07 15.08 15.91
C THR A 181 3.17 15.78 16.71
N ASN A 182 4.43 15.46 16.44
CA ASN A 182 5.57 16.07 17.14
C ASN A 182 5.88 17.48 16.62
N ASN A 183 5.56 17.79 15.36
CA ASN A 183 5.93 19.06 14.75
C ASN A 183 4.93 19.57 13.70
N ALA A 184 3.64 19.66 14.09
CA ALA A 184 2.55 20.05 13.19
C ALA A 184 2.76 21.43 12.53
N ARG A 185 3.46 22.35 13.21
CA ARG A 185 3.73 23.70 12.69
C ARG A 185 4.64 23.72 11.45
N ASN A 186 5.48 22.70 11.30
CA ASN A 186 6.41 22.58 10.17
C ASN A 186 5.87 21.65 9.07
N TRP A 187 4.63 21.16 9.19
CA TRP A 187 4.03 20.33 8.16
C TRP A 187 3.68 21.16 6.92
N PRO A 188 4.00 20.71 5.70
CA PRO A 188 3.69 21.46 4.49
C PRO A 188 2.19 21.77 4.36
N THR A 189 1.83 23.03 4.17
CA THR A 189 0.43 23.48 4.11
C THR A 189 -0.34 22.93 2.90
N ASN A 190 0.37 22.46 1.88
CA ASN A 190 -0.20 21.82 0.70
C ASN A 190 -0.35 20.29 0.83
N GLN A 191 0.01 19.69 1.97
CA GLN A 191 -0.15 18.27 2.22
C GLN A 191 -1.28 18.01 3.21
N LYS A 192 -2.11 17.00 2.90
CA LYS A 192 -3.15 16.53 3.82
C LYS A 192 -2.48 16.04 5.11
N PRO A 193 -3.02 16.39 6.30
CA PRO A 193 -2.51 15.85 7.55
C PRO A 193 -2.55 14.30 7.54
N PRO A 194 -1.45 13.65 7.95
CA PRO A 194 -1.40 12.20 8.06
C PRO A 194 -2.34 11.70 9.16
N SER A 195 -2.75 10.45 9.08
CA SER A 195 -3.79 9.87 9.94
C SER A 195 -3.25 8.71 10.78
N PRO A 196 -3.64 8.59 12.07
CA PRO A 196 -3.24 7.46 12.91
C PRO A 196 -3.81 6.12 12.42
N LYS A 197 -4.71 6.13 11.43
CA LYS A 197 -5.26 4.91 10.82
C LYS A 197 -4.20 3.99 10.23
N HIS A 198 -3.04 4.52 9.85
CA HIS A 198 -1.95 3.73 9.28
C HIS A 198 -1.25 2.85 10.33
N LEU A 199 -1.30 3.24 11.60
CA LEU A 199 -0.77 2.43 12.72
C LEU A 199 -1.53 1.12 12.83
N PHE A 200 -2.86 1.22 12.83
CA PHE A 200 -3.75 0.06 12.80
C PHE A 200 -3.47 -0.83 11.58
N ASP A 201 -3.13 -0.25 10.42
CA ASP A 201 -2.90 -1.02 9.19
C ASP A 201 -1.64 -1.84 9.26
N ALA A 202 -0.58 -1.23 9.77
CA ALA A 202 0.70 -1.90 9.96
C ALA A 202 0.53 -3.10 10.90
N LEU A 203 -0.12 -2.91 12.05
CA LEU A 203 -0.30 -4.00 13.01
C LEU A 203 -1.36 -5.01 12.58
N CYS A 204 -2.39 -4.60 11.82
CA CYS A 204 -3.35 -5.52 11.22
C CYS A 204 -2.66 -6.46 10.21
N LEU A 205 -1.73 -5.95 9.40
CA LEU A 205 -0.91 -6.79 8.51
C LEU A 205 -0.09 -7.82 9.28
N VAL A 206 0.55 -7.41 10.39
CA VAL A 206 1.31 -8.32 11.27
C VAL A 206 0.40 -9.42 11.83
N CYS A 207 -0.79 -9.05 12.32
CA CYS A 207 -1.76 -10.02 12.84
C CYS A 207 -2.25 -11.00 11.77
N MET A 208 -2.22 -10.62 10.49
CA MET A 208 -2.66 -11.43 9.35
C MET A 208 -1.53 -12.21 8.66
N LEU A 209 -0.32 -12.21 9.22
CA LEU A 209 0.76 -13.04 8.68
C LEU A 209 0.45 -14.51 8.92
N THR A 210 0.61 -15.32 7.88
CA THR A 210 0.71 -16.79 7.97
C THR A 210 2.17 -17.19 8.15
N GLU A 211 2.44 -18.46 8.52
CA GLU A 211 3.81 -18.99 8.58
C GLU A 211 4.55 -18.81 7.24
N GLY A 212 3.91 -19.19 6.13
CA GLY A 212 4.52 -19.07 4.80
C GLY A 212 4.78 -17.62 4.37
N GLU A 213 3.97 -16.67 4.84
CA GLU A 213 4.26 -15.25 4.61
C GLU A 213 5.37 -14.71 5.49
N MET A 214 5.46 -15.19 6.73
CA MET A 214 6.58 -14.83 7.62
C MET A 214 7.92 -15.27 7.01
N ASP A 215 7.99 -16.48 6.46
CA ASP A 215 9.21 -16.96 5.78
C ASP A 215 9.58 -16.09 4.57
N LYS A 216 8.58 -15.68 3.77
CA LYS A 216 8.79 -14.73 2.67
C LYS A 216 9.27 -13.37 3.18
N CYS A 217 8.66 -12.85 4.25
CA CYS A 217 9.06 -11.60 4.86
C CYS A 217 10.52 -11.64 5.34
N LYS A 218 10.94 -12.71 6.02
CA LYS A 218 12.34 -12.93 6.42
C LYS A 218 13.28 -12.94 5.21
N GLY A 219 12.91 -13.65 4.15
CA GLY A 219 13.67 -13.66 2.90
C GLY A 219 13.80 -12.27 2.26
N PHE A 220 12.72 -11.49 2.23
CA PHE A 220 12.76 -10.11 1.73
C PHE A 220 13.55 -9.17 2.64
N ALA A 221 13.43 -9.30 3.94
CA ALA A 221 14.20 -8.52 4.90
C ALA A 221 15.72 -8.70 4.68
N THR A 222 16.17 -9.94 4.48
CA THR A 222 17.56 -10.22 4.09
C THR A 222 17.89 -9.64 2.72
N HIS A 223 17.03 -9.81 1.71
CA HIS A 223 17.27 -9.32 0.37
C HIS A 223 17.43 -7.78 0.31
N PHE A 224 16.70 -7.05 1.15
CA PHE A 224 16.67 -5.60 1.19
C PHE A 224 17.44 -4.99 2.38
N GLN A 225 18.24 -5.78 3.10
CA GLN A 225 18.92 -5.35 4.33
C GLN A 225 19.79 -4.09 4.12
N ASP A 226 20.44 -3.99 2.95
CA ASP A 226 21.40 -2.94 2.62
C ASP A 226 20.75 -1.66 2.06
N LEU A 227 19.42 -1.64 1.90
CA LEU A 227 18.71 -0.43 1.46
C LEU A 227 18.54 0.55 2.62
N GLU A 228 19.00 1.79 2.43
CA GLU A 228 18.84 2.86 3.42
C GLU A 228 17.37 3.07 3.83
N VAL A 229 16.45 3.04 2.85
CA VAL A 229 15.01 3.17 3.11
C VAL A 229 14.47 2.00 3.96
N ALA A 230 14.99 0.79 3.80
CA ALA A 230 14.59 -0.36 4.61
C ALA A 230 15.11 -0.22 6.05
N GLN A 231 16.35 0.25 6.22
CA GLN A 231 16.90 0.55 7.55
C GLN A 231 16.13 1.68 8.25
N ALA A 232 15.74 2.72 7.52
CA ALA A 232 14.92 3.78 8.07
C ALA A 232 13.58 3.24 8.58
N ILE A 233 12.89 2.40 7.81
CA ILE A 233 11.60 1.81 8.21
C ILE A 233 11.72 0.90 9.44
N ARG A 234 12.82 0.14 9.56
CA ARG A 234 13.16 -0.63 10.76
C ARG A 234 13.23 0.27 12.00
N ASN A 235 14.01 1.34 11.94
CA ASN A 235 14.12 2.33 13.02
C ASN A 235 12.75 2.97 13.35
N GLU A 236 11.96 3.30 12.32
CA GLU A 236 10.62 3.88 12.47
C GLU A 236 9.66 2.91 13.18
N ALA A 237 9.73 1.61 12.90
CA ALA A 237 8.94 0.59 13.59
C ALA A 237 9.28 0.55 15.09
N SER A 238 10.57 0.62 15.44
CA SER A 238 11.03 0.67 16.83
C SER A 238 10.57 1.95 17.55
N GLU A 239 10.64 3.11 16.90
CA GLU A 239 10.14 4.37 17.47
C GLU A 239 8.62 4.42 17.64
N LEU A 240 7.86 3.72 16.78
CA LEU A 240 6.40 3.67 16.86
C LEU A 240 5.91 2.65 17.89
N PHE A 241 6.52 1.47 17.93
CA PHE A 241 5.96 0.28 18.56
C PHE A 241 6.92 -0.45 19.51
N GLY A 242 8.17 0.00 19.69
CA GLY A 242 9.18 -0.71 20.48
C GLY A 242 8.88 -0.85 21.98
N GLN A 243 7.91 -0.10 22.51
CA GLN A 243 7.42 -0.22 23.88
C GLN A 243 5.89 -0.01 23.92
N PRO A 244 5.17 -0.66 24.85
CA PRO A 244 3.71 -0.57 24.92
C PRO A 244 3.20 0.82 25.33
N ASN A 245 4.04 1.66 25.94
CA ASN A 245 3.68 3.02 26.31
C ASN A 245 3.94 4.07 25.20
N LEU A 246 4.46 3.66 24.04
CA LEU A 246 4.67 4.59 22.92
C LEU A 246 3.34 5.02 22.29
N VAL A 247 3.35 6.23 21.74
CA VAL A 247 2.13 6.83 21.16
C VAL A 247 1.63 6.02 19.95
N GLY A 248 2.53 5.37 19.20
CA GLY A 248 2.16 4.50 18.08
C GLY A 248 1.38 3.27 18.54
N TRP A 249 1.89 2.55 19.55
CA TRP A 249 1.21 1.40 20.15
C TRP A 249 -0.15 1.78 20.75
N THR A 250 -0.17 2.77 21.65
CA THR A 250 -1.39 3.19 22.36
C THR A 250 -2.48 3.66 21.40
N ALA A 251 -2.13 4.39 20.33
CA ALA A 251 -3.09 4.80 19.32
C ALA A 251 -3.58 3.65 18.43
N ALA A 252 -2.78 2.59 18.22
CA ALA A 252 -3.21 1.41 17.50
C ALA A 252 -4.16 0.53 18.34
N VAL A 253 -3.84 0.30 19.61
CA VAL A 253 -4.73 -0.40 20.56
C VAL A 253 -6.05 0.32 20.72
N GLY A 254 -6.04 1.66 20.83
CA GLY A 254 -7.26 2.47 20.85
C GLY A 254 -8.14 2.36 19.59
N GLN A 255 -7.60 1.79 18.50
CA GLN A 255 -8.33 1.51 17.25
C GLN A 255 -8.75 0.02 17.11
N GLY A 256 -8.50 -0.82 18.11
CA GLY A 256 -8.93 -2.22 18.14
C GLY A 256 -7.86 -3.24 17.78
N ILE A 257 -6.57 -2.89 17.86
CA ILE A 257 -5.49 -3.89 17.87
C ILE A 257 -5.50 -4.62 19.22
N PRO A 258 -5.35 -5.96 19.27
CA PRO A 258 -5.19 -6.72 20.51
C PRO A 258 -4.01 -6.19 21.33
N ASP A 259 -4.19 -6.09 22.66
CA ASP A 259 -3.15 -5.61 23.57
C ASP A 259 -2.16 -6.74 23.92
N GLU A 260 -1.54 -7.30 22.88
CA GLU A 260 -0.53 -8.37 22.94
C GLU A 260 0.83 -7.84 22.45
N HIS A 261 1.33 -6.81 23.12
CA HIS A 261 2.52 -6.06 22.69
C HIS A 261 3.72 -6.93 22.35
N ASP A 262 4.16 -7.79 23.28
CA ASP A 262 5.34 -8.61 23.08
C ASP A 262 5.20 -9.56 21.87
N LEU A 263 4.03 -10.16 21.67
CA LEU A 263 3.78 -11.07 20.56
C LEU A 263 3.76 -10.32 19.22
N ILE A 264 2.98 -9.24 19.13
CA ILE A 264 2.82 -8.47 17.90
C ILE A 264 4.15 -7.80 17.52
N TYR A 265 4.85 -7.19 18.49
CA TYR A 265 6.09 -6.49 18.22
C TYR A 265 7.23 -7.47 17.86
N SER A 266 7.38 -8.60 18.55
CA SER A 266 8.37 -9.62 18.16
C SER A 266 8.09 -10.21 16.77
N THR A 267 6.82 -10.36 16.40
CA THR A 267 6.41 -10.78 15.04
C THR A 267 6.77 -9.71 14.00
N LEU A 268 6.54 -8.43 14.31
CA LEU A 268 6.95 -7.30 13.48
C LEU A 268 8.47 -7.27 13.27
N GLN A 269 9.26 -7.43 14.33
CA GLN A 269 10.73 -7.46 14.25
C GLN A 269 11.22 -8.59 13.35
N GLN A 270 10.71 -9.81 13.56
CA GLN A 270 11.04 -10.95 12.69
C GLN A 270 10.70 -10.70 11.22
N CYS A 271 9.56 -10.05 10.96
CA CYS A 271 9.13 -9.69 9.61
C CYS A 271 10.06 -8.68 8.95
N LEU A 272 10.67 -7.77 9.72
CA LEU A 272 11.57 -6.73 9.24
C LEU A 272 13.06 -7.13 9.27
N GLY A 273 13.39 -8.28 9.85
CA GLY A 273 14.76 -8.81 9.96
C GLY A 273 15.55 -8.23 11.14
N GLU A 274 14.88 -7.93 12.24
CA GLU A 274 15.48 -7.49 13.52
C GLU A 274 15.55 -8.60 14.57
#